data_AF-A0A8J2J5A6-F1
#
_entry.id   AF-A0A8J2J5A6-F1
#
_cell.length_a   1.000
_cell.length_b   1.000
_cell.length_c   1.000
_cell.angle_alpha   90.00
_cell.angle_beta   90.00
_cell.angle_gamma   90.00
#
_symmetry.space_group_name_H-M   'P 1'
#
loop_
_entity.id
_entity.type
_entity.pdbx_description
1 polymer ?
#
loop_
_entity_poly.entity_id
_entity_poly.type
_entity_poly.pdbx_seq_one_letter_code
_entity_poly.pdbx_strand_id
1 'polypeptide(L)' 'GLIWIVGRVVYALGYQTGDPKKRIRGAFAYPALLALLFITIKLSLRLL' A
#
# COMPACT_ATOMS: atom_id res chain seq x y z
N GLY A 1 1.68 -2.54 -7.68
CA GLY A 1 1.96 -3.76 -6.91
C GLY A 1 3.13 -3.59 -5.95
N LEU A 2 4.35 -3.44 -6.45
CA LEU A 2 5.58 -3.41 -5.65
C LEU A 2 5.55 -2.41 -4.47
N ILE A 3 5.12 -1.17 -4.72
CA ILE A 3 5.05 -0.11 -3.69
C ILE A 3 4.12 -0.51 -2.53
N TRP A 4 3.02 -1.22 -2.82
CA TRP A 4 2.11 -1.73 -1.79
C TRP A 4 2.79 -2.79 -0.91
N ILE A 5 3.51 -3.73 -1.54
CA ILE A 5 4.24 -4.79 -0.83
C ILE A 5 5.33 -4.19 0.06
N VAL A 6 6.11 -3.24 -0.46
CA VAL A 6 7.18 -2.57 0.31
C VAL A 6 6.60 -1.84 1.52
N GLY A 7 5.47 -1.14 1.39
CA GLY A 7 4.85 -0.50 2.55
C GLY A 7 4.34 -1.48 3.61
N ARG A 8 3.89 -2.68 3.22
CA ARG A 8 3.54 -3.75 4.18
C ARG A 8 4.77 -4.31 4.91
N VAL A 9 5.90 -4.43 4.22
CA VAL A 9 7.18 -4.80 4.85
C VAL A 9 7.61 -3.73 5.86
N VAL A 10 7.55 -2.45 5.49
CA VAL A 10 7.88 -1.34 6.40
C VAL A 10 6.92 -1.29 7.59
N TYR A 11 5.63 -1.55 7.38
CA TYR A 11 4.65 -1.67 8.47
C TYR A 11 5.00 -2.81 9.43
N ALA A 12 5.37 -3.98 8.92
CA ALA A 12 5.74 -5.14 9.73
C ALA A 12 7.03 -4.89 10.54
N LEU A 13 8.05 -4.28 9.91
CA LEU A 13 9.28 -3.88 10.60
C LEU A 13 9.00 -2.86 11.72
N GLY A 14 8.10 -1.90 11.48
CA GLY A 14 7.65 -0.96 12.50
C GLY A 14 6.84 -1.62 13.64
N TYR A 15 6.12 -2.70 13.34
CA TYR A 15 5.36 -3.46 14.34
C TYR A 15 6.28 -4.22 15.31
N GLN A 16 7.35 -4.82 14.78
CA GLN A 16 8.35 -5.57 15.57
C GLN A 16 9.09 -4.68 16.59
N THR A 17 9.21 -3.38 16.33
CA THR A 17 9.87 -2.43 17.24
C THR A 17 9.04 -2.00 18.46
N GLY A 18 7.77 -2.39 18.58
CA GLY A 18 6.90 -2.03 19.72
C GLY A 18 6.43 -0.56 19.77
N ASP A 19 7.11 0.36 19.08
CA ASP A 19 6.75 1.78 18.99
C ASP A 19 5.62 2.03 17.95
N PRO A 20 4.45 2.53 18.38
CA PRO A 20 3.32 2.82 17.48
C PRO A 20 3.66 3.80 16.35
N LYS A 21 4.57 4.75 16.58
CA LYS A 21 4.93 5.77 15.57
C LYS A 21 5.65 5.14 14.37
N LYS A 22 6.37 4.04 14.56
CA LYS A 22 7.08 3.36 13.47
C LYS A 22 6.14 2.62 12.51
N ARG A 23 4.91 2.30 12.95
CA ARG A 23 3.87 1.69 12.09
C ARG A 23 3.35 2.65 11.02
N ILE A 24 3.30 3.95 11.35
CA ILE A 24 2.83 5.02 10.44
C ILE A 24 3.76 5.15 9.23
N ARG A 25 5.03 4.74 9.37
CA ARG A 25 5.97 4.71 8.25
C ARG A 25 5.55 3.76 7.14
N GLY A 26 4.66 2.78 7.36
CA GLY A 26 4.10 1.95 6.29
C GLY A 26 2.96 2.62 5.52
N ALA A 27 2.42 3.75 6.00
CA ALA A 27 1.25 4.42 5.43
C ALA A 27 1.51 5.05 4.05
N PHE A 28 2.76 5.27 3.65
CA PHE A 28 3.06 5.77 2.30
C PHE A 28 2.62 4.82 1.18
N ALA A 29 2.26 3.58 1.50
CA ALA A 29 1.72 2.64 0.52
C ALA A 29 0.23 2.83 0.21
N TYR A 30 -0.53 3.60 0.99
CA TYR A 30 -1.97 3.83 0.70
C TYR A 30 -2.24 4.44 -0.69
N PRO A 31 -1.47 5.44 -1.18
CA PRO A 31 -1.57 5.92 -2.56
C PRO A 31 -1.40 4.81 -3.61
N ALA A 32 -0.52 3.83 -3.35
CA ALA A 32 -0.32 2.72 -4.28
C ALA A 32 -1.54 1.78 -4.34
N LEU A 33 -2.30 1.64 -3.26
CA LEU A 33 -3.55 0.90 -3.25
C LEU A 33 -4.63 1.64 -4.06
N LEU A 34 -4.76 2.95 -3.88
CA LEU A 34 -5.69 3.78 -4.65
C LEU A 34 -5.36 3.76 -6.15
N ALA A 35 -4.07 3.85 -6.49
CA ALA A 35 -3.61 3.72 -7.87
C ALA A 35 -3.97 2.34 -8.46
N LEU A 36 -3.78 1.26 -7.70
CA LEU A 36 -4.16 -0.09 -8.15
C LEU A 36 -5.66 -0.18 -8.43
N LEU A 37 -6.48 0.35 -7.52
CA LEU A 37 -7.94 0.33 -7.64
C LEU A 37 -8.41 1.12 -8.86
N PHE A 38 -7.83 2.32 -9.08
CA PHE A 38 -8.11 3.13 -10.26
C PHE A 38 -7.78 2.42 -11.57
N ILE A 39 -6.61 1.78 -11.65
CA ILE A 39 -6.19 1.07 -12.88
C ILE A 39 -7.11 -0.13 -13.15
N THR A 40 -7.52 -0.86 -12.11
CA THR A 40 -8.48 -1.97 -12.24
C THR A 40 -9.84 -1.50 -12.75
N ILE A 41 -10.37 -0.38 -12.23
CA ILE A 41 -11.63 0.20 -12.71
C ILE A 41 -11.49 0.62 -14.18
N LYS A 42 -10.40 1.33 -14.53
CA LYS A 42 -10.12 1.74 -15.91
C LYS A 42 -10.03 0.55 -16.86
N LEU A 43 -9.38 -0.54 -16.44
CA LEU A 43 -9.29 -1.76 -17.22
C LEU A 43 -10.67 -2.39 -17.43
N SER A 44 -11.47 -2.48 -16.38
CA SER A 44 -12.83 -3.03 -16.45
C SER A 44 -13.72 -2.25 -17.42
N LEU A 45 -13.66 -0.92 -17.41
CA LEU A 45 -14.41 -0.07 -18.33
C LEU A 45 -13.96 -0.18 -19.78
N ARG A 46 -12.68 -0.52 -20.02
CA ARG A 46 -12.13 -0.72 -21.38
C ARG A 46 -12.53 -2.07 -21.98
N LEU A 47 -12.88 -3.04 -21.14
CA LEU A 47 -13.27 -4.39 -21.56
C LEU A 47 -14.79 -4.53 -21.79
N LEU A 48 -15.56 -3.49 -21.47
CA LEU A 48 -16.99 -3.32 -21.79
C LEU A 48 -17.13 -2.74 -23.21
#